data_AF-A0A397ZMR9-F1
#
_entry.id   AF-A0A397ZMR9-F1
#
_cell.length_a   1.000
_cell.length_b   1.000
_cell.length_c   1.000
_cell.angle_alpha   90.00
_cell.angle_beta   90.00
_cell.angle_gamma   90.00
#
_symmetry.space_group_name_H-M   'P 1'
#
loop_
_entity.id
_entity.type
_entity.pdbx_description
1 polymer ?
#
loop_
_entity_poly.entity_id
_entity_poly.type
_entity_poly.pdbx_seq_one_letter_code
_entity_poly.pdbx_strand_id
1 'polypeptide(L)'
;MAKQSNLNILLDGFAHILEEQWQVDVRLKAGDSDPDAAISAHKLVLAARSRVFKKMLEEDECKTSSEKEIITLSEMKHEEQKDLVEFIYSDGSTPCAGHARSLYLAADNIRIKIRV
;
A
#
# COMPACT_ATOMS: atom_id res chain seq x y z
N MET A 1 -13.52 31.18 -1.26
CA MET A 1 -13.01 29.89 -1.75
C MET A 1 -11.59 29.74 -1.26
N ALA A 2 -11.28 28.71 -0.46
CA ALA A 2 -9.89 28.42 -0.10
C ALA A 2 -9.14 28.00 -1.37
N LYS A 3 -7.93 28.51 -1.57
CA LYS A 3 -7.10 28.15 -2.72
C LYS A 3 -6.54 26.74 -2.44
N GLN A 4 -6.88 25.76 -3.30
CA GLN A 4 -6.29 24.42 -3.25
C GLN A 4 -4.76 24.58 -3.27
N SER A 5 -4.07 24.00 -2.29
CA SER A 5 -2.61 24.09 -2.23
C SER A 5 -2.01 23.24 -3.36
N ASN A 6 -0.80 23.58 -3.84
CA ASN A 6 -0.08 22.73 -4.81
C ASN A 6 0.13 21.29 -4.28
N LEU A 7 0.25 21.13 -2.97
CA LEU A 7 0.36 19.83 -2.32
C LEU A 7 -0.94 19.03 -2.48
N ASN A 8 -2.08 19.65 -2.24
CA ASN A 8 -3.38 18.99 -2.37
C ASN A 8 -3.62 18.56 -3.83
N ILE A 9 -3.31 19.43 -4.81
CA ILE A 9 -3.43 19.09 -6.23
C ILE A 9 -2.59 17.86 -6.59
N LEU A 10 -1.37 17.76 -6.05
CA LEU A 10 -0.50 16.60 -6.28
C LEU A 10 -1.07 15.32 -5.65
N LEU A 11 -1.54 15.39 -4.41
CA LEU A 11 -2.13 14.25 -3.69
C LEU A 11 -3.43 13.78 -4.35
N ASP A 12 -4.31 14.70 -4.71
CA ASP A 12 -5.55 14.44 -5.45
C ASP A 12 -5.24 13.72 -6.78
N GLY A 13 -4.17 14.12 -7.47
CA GLY A 13 -3.71 13.44 -8.69
C GLY A 13 -3.28 11.98 -8.46
N PHE A 14 -2.56 11.70 -7.37
CA PHE A 14 -2.19 10.32 -7.03
C PHE A 14 -3.40 9.47 -6.58
N ALA A 15 -4.34 10.06 -5.85
CA ALA A 15 -5.60 9.40 -5.49
C ALA A 15 -6.43 9.08 -6.74
N HIS A 16 -6.53 10.00 -7.69
CA HIS A 16 -7.25 9.80 -8.94
C HIS A 16 -6.70 8.65 -9.78
N ILE A 17 -5.37 8.55 -9.96
CA ILE A 17 -4.80 7.43 -10.73
C ILE A 17 -4.99 6.08 -10.02
N LEU A 18 -5.09 6.06 -8.69
CA LEU A 18 -5.46 4.87 -7.93
C LEU A 18 -6.93 4.50 -8.19
N GLU A 19 -7.84 5.46 -8.15
CA GLU A 19 -9.27 5.23 -8.45
C GLU A 19 -9.47 4.69 -9.88
N GLU A 20 -8.76 5.25 -10.86
CA GLU A 20 -8.78 4.80 -12.26
C GLU A 20 -8.05 3.47 -12.49
N GLN A 21 -7.33 2.95 -11.48
CA GLN A 21 -6.48 1.77 -11.58
C GLN A 21 -5.43 1.88 -12.71
N TRP A 22 -5.02 3.11 -13.04
CA TRP A 22 -4.13 3.39 -14.15
C TRP A 22 -2.68 3.08 -13.79
N GLN A 23 -2.01 2.25 -14.58
CA GLN A 23 -0.60 1.85 -14.37
C GLN A 23 -0.30 1.21 -12.99
N VAL A 24 -1.31 0.66 -12.32
CA VAL A 24 -1.08 -0.14 -11.09
C VAL A 24 -0.25 -1.38 -11.41
N ASP A 25 0.86 -1.54 -10.71
CA ASP A 25 1.94 -2.50 -10.97
C ASP A 25 2.13 -3.51 -9.81
N VAL A 26 1.35 -3.38 -8.75
CA VAL A 26 1.33 -4.30 -7.61
C VAL A 26 -0.09 -4.46 -7.05
N ARG A 27 -0.39 -5.64 -6.49
CA ARG A 27 -1.61 -5.91 -5.73
C ARG A 27 -1.24 -6.30 -4.31
N LEU A 28 -1.90 -5.69 -3.33
CA LEU A 28 -1.77 -6.06 -1.94
C LEU A 28 -2.88 -7.06 -1.61
N LYS A 29 -2.56 -8.15 -0.94
CA LYS A 29 -3.54 -9.14 -0.45
C LYS A 29 -3.48 -9.25 1.08
N ALA A 30 -4.62 -9.16 1.76
CA ALA A 30 -4.71 -9.45 3.19
C ALA A 30 -4.56 -10.96 3.49
N GLY A 31 -4.10 -11.30 4.68
CA GLY A 31 -3.72 -12.68 5.04
C GLY A 31 -4.86 -13.68 4.99
N ASP A 32 -6.04 -13.25 5.39
CA ASP A 32 -7.26 -14.06 5.52
C ASP A 32 -8.18 -14.00 4.29
N SER A 33 -7.77 -13.25 3.26
CA SER A 33 -8.67 -12.84 2.18
C SER A 33 -8.51 -13.66 0.90
N ASP A 34 -9.55 -13.69 0.08
CA ASP A 34 -9.54 -14.30 -1.25
C ASP A 34 -8.49 -13.60 -2.15
N PRO A 35 -7.74 -14.31 -3.03
CA PRO A 35 -6.94 -13.68 -4.08
C PRO A 35 -7.62 -12.55 -4.86
N ASP A 36 -8.94 -12.66 -5.08
CA ASP A 36 -9.71 -11.65 -5.81
C ASP A 36 -9.96 -10.38 -4.98
N ALA A 37 -9.83 -10.45 -3.66
CA ALA A 37 -9.93 -9.31 -2.75
C ALA A 37 -8.65 -8.45 -2.69
N ALA A 38 -7.63 -8.78 -3.48
CA ALA A 38 -6.39 -8.01 -3.48
C ALA A 38 -6.55 -6.63 -4.12
N ILE A 39 -6.12 -5.58 -3.40
CA ILE A 39 -6.23 -4.17 -3.78
C ILE A 39 -5.03 -3.77 -4.65
N SER A 40 -5.27 -3.20 -5.83
CA SER A 40 -4.16 -2.70 -6.67
C SER A 40 -3.59 -1.40 -6.13
N ALA A 41 -2.29 -1.19 -6.36
CA ALA A 41 -1.56 0.01 -5.98
C ALA A 41 -0.34 0.22 -6.89
N HIS A 42 0.43 1.26 -6.59
CA HIS A 42 1.67 1.63 -7.28
C HIS A 42 2.88 1.39 -6.38
N LYS A 43 3.84 0.59 -6.84
CA LYS A 43 5.11 0.32 -6.15
C LYS A 43 5.82 1.60 -5.75
N LEU A 44 5.87 2.57 -6.67
CA LEU A 44 6.50 3.88 -6.44
C LEU A 44 5.90 4.61 -5.23
N VAL A 45 4.57 4.69 -5.15
CA VAL A 45 3.87 5.40 -4.07
C VAL A 45 4.05 4.68 -2.74
N LEU A 46 3.91 3.34 -2.74
CA LEU A 46 4.13 2.51 -1.54
C LEU A 46 5.56 2.69 -1.00
N ALA A 47 6.58 2.60 -1.86
CA ALA A 47 7.99 2.72 -1.49
C ALA A 47 8.34 4.14 -1.01
N ALA A 48 7.75 5.18 -1.61
CA ALA A 48 7.97 6.57 -1.20
C ALA A 48 7.39 6.86 0.19
N ARG A 49 6.27 6.21 0.54
CA ARG A 49 5.53 6.44 1.78
C ARG A 49 5.84 5.42 2.90
N SER A 50 6.51 4.32 2.58
CA SER A 50 6.88 3.29 3.54
C SER A 50 8.23 2.65 3.21
N ARG A 51 9.18 2.77 4.16
CA ARG A 51 10.48 2.09 4.07
C ARG A 51 10.35 0.56 4.08
N VAL A 52 9.28 0.02 4.67
CA VAL A 52 9.03 -1.43 4.70
C VAL A 52 8.65 -1.91 3.30
N PHE A 53 7.67 -1.24 2.66
CA PHE A 53 7.31 -1.58 1.28
C PHE A 53 8.48 -1.40 0.32
N LYS A 54 9.28 -0.34 0.49
CA LYS A 54 10.50 -0.15 -0.31
C LYS A 54 11.44 -1.35 -0.22
N LYS A 55 11.76 -1.82 0.99
CA LYS A 55 12.62 -2.99 1.19
C LYS A 55 12.01 -4.27 0.60
N MET A 56 10.71 -4.50 0.85
CA MET A 56 10.02 -5.68 0.32
C MET A 56 10.07 -5.73 -1.21
N LEU A 57 9.89 -4.58 -1.87
CA LEU A 57 9.92 -4.47 -3.34
C LEU A 57 11.34 -4.60 -3.90
N GLU A 58 12.35 -4.05 -3.22
CA GLU A 58 13.77 -4.18 -3.60
C GLU A 58 14.26 -5.63 -3.45
N GLU A 59 13.79 -6.36 -2.44
CA GLU A 59 14.14 -7.78 -2.23
C GLU A 59 13.47 -8.73 -3.25
N ASP A 60 12.33 -8.33 -3.84
CA ASP A 60 11.59 -9.13 -4.83
C ASP A 60 11.95 -8.81 -6.29
N GLU A 61 12.95 -7.94 -6.54
CA GLU A 61 13.47 -7.65 -7.89
C GLU A 61 14.03 -8.89 -8.62
N CYS A 62 14.17 -10.02 -7.94
CA CYS A 62 14.59 -11.29 -8.52
C CYS A 62 13.47 -11.99 -9.33
N LYS A 63 12.20 -11.58 -9.25
CA LYS A 63 11.09 -12.23 -9.96
C LYS A 63 10.67 -11.45 -11.21
N THR A 64 11.26 -11.80 -12.34
CA THR A 64 10.85 -11.38 -13.69
C THR A 64 9.56 -12.09 -14.14
N SER A 65 8.44 -11.87 -13.45
CA SER A 65 7.13 -12.32 -13.91
C SER A 65 6.41 -11.17 -14.61
N SER A 66 5.78 -11.45 -15.76
CA SER A 66 4.91 -10.53 -16.50
C SER A 66 3.56 -10.29 -15.82
N GLU A 67 3.26 -10.99 -14.72
CA GLU A 67 2.05 -10.79 -13.92
C GLU A 67 2.26 -9.70 -12.86
N LYS A 68 1.19 -8.95 -12.55
CA LYS A 68 1.22 -7.94 -11.47
C LYS A 68 1.62 -8.62 -10.17
N GLU A 69 2.68 -8.11 -9.53
CA GLU A 69 3.22 -8.66 -8.29
C GLU A 69 2.16 -8.64 -7.19
N ILE A 70 2.00 -9.75 -6.46
CA ILE A 70 1.07 -9.85 -5.33
C ILE A 70 1.85 -9.90 -4.03
N ILE A 71 1.72 -8.85 -3.20
CA ILE A 71 2.29 -8.79 -1.86
C ILE A 71 1.23 -9.25 -0.86
N THR A 72 1.50 -10.34 -0.13
CA THR A 72 0.60 -10.82 0.93
C THR A 72 0.98 -10.22 2.28
N LEU A 73 0.05 -9.53 2.91
CA LEU A 73 0.15 -8.93 4.23
C LEU A 73 -0.55 -9.83 5.25
N SER A 74 0.13 -10.91 5.66
CA SER A 74 -0.46 -11.99 6.45
C SER A 74 -1.03 -11.58 7.81
N GLU A 75 -0.57 -10.47 8.38
CA GLU A 75 -0.99 -9.98 9.70
C GLU A 75 -2.17 -9.00 9.64
N MET A 76 -2.67 -8.66 8.45
CA MET A 76 -3.74 -7.67 8.27
C MET A 76 -5.02 -8.33 7.71
N LYS A 77 -6.17 -7.86 8.20
CA LYS A 77 -7.49 -8.12 7.61
C LYS A 77 -7.74 -7.22 6.39
N HIS A 78 -8.71 -7.60 5.57
CA HIS A 78 -9.08 -6.83 4.37
C HIS A 78 -9.44 -5.35 4.64
N GLU A 79 -10.19 -5.08 5.72
CA GLU A 79 -10.57 -3.69 6.09
C GLU A 79 -9.33 -2.85 6.45
N GLU A 80 -8.41 -3.42 7.22
CA GLU A 80 -7.15 -2.76 7.62
C GLU A 80 -6.25 -2.47 6.41
N GLN A 81 -6.29 -3.36 5.43
CA GLN A 81 -5.57 -3.20 4.18
C GLN A 81 -6.12 -2.03 3.35
N LYS A 82 -7.45 -1.89 3.25
CA LYS A 82 -8.08 -0.77 2.53
C LYS A 82 -7.73 0.56 3.19
N ASP A 83 -7.86 0.63 4.51
CA ASP A 83 -7.47 1.76 5.34
C ASP A 83 -6.01 2.17 5.12
N LEU A 84 -5.09 1.19 5.07
CA LEU A 84 -3.67 1.43 4.82
C LEU A 84 -3.42 2.04 3.43
N VAL A 85 -4.08 1.52 2.40
CA VAL A 85 -3.93 2.06 1.05
C VAL A 85 -4.46 3.49 1.00
N GLU A 86 -5.63 3.77 1.56
CA GLU A 86 -6.17 5.13 1.63
C GLU A 86 -5.22 6.08 2.36
N PHE A 87 -4.64 5.66 3.49
CA PHE A 87 -3.66 6.44 4.24
C PHE A 87 -2.38 6.74 3.44
N ILE A 88 -1.91 5.79 2.63
CA ILE A 88 -0.69 5.99 1.82
C ILE A 88 -0.89 7.09 0.77
N TYR A 89 -2.07 7.16 0.16
CA TYR A 89 -2.42 8.13 -0.90
C TYR A 89 -2.99 9.44 -0.36
N SER A 90 -3.24 9.54 0.95
CA SER A 90 -3.67 10.78 1.60
C SER A 90 -2.48 11.64 2.06
N ASP A 91 -2.79 12.80 2.62
CA ASP A 91 -1.80 13.68 3.26
C ASP A 91 -1.27 13.12 4.59
N GLY A 92 -1.78 11.98 5.07
CA GLY A 92 -1.44 11.36 6.34
C GLY A 92 -2.06 12.04 7.56
N SER A 93 -2.98 12.99 7.38
CA SER A 93 -3.62 13.73 8.47
C SER A 93 -4.78 12.98 9.13
N THR A 94 -5.34 11.97 8.46
CA THR A 94 -6.37 11.09 8.98
C THR A 94 -5.74 9.78 9.44
N PRO A 95 -5.44 9.61 10.75
CA PRO A 95 -5.03 8.33 11.25
C PRO A 95 -6.25 7.40 11.24
N CYS A 96 -6.11 6.21 10.66
CA CYS A 96 -7.12 5.16 10.77
C CYS A 96 -7.31 4.81 12.27
N ALA A 97 -8.39 5.31 12.85
CA ALA A 97 -8.65 5.27 14.30
C ALA A 97 -8.76 3.84 14.88
N GLY A 98 -8.89 2.80 14.04
CA GLY A 98 -8.90 1.40 14.45
C GLY A 98 -7.56 0.66 14.33
N HIS A 99 -6.67 1.09 13.44
CA HIS A 99 -5.60 0.21 12.90
C HIS A 99 -4.19 0.78 13.00
N ALA A 100 -4.02 1.95 13.64
CA ALA A 100 -2.72 2.54 13.93
C ALA A 100 -1.77 1.57 14.65
N ARG A 101 -2.30 0.65 15.48
CA ARG A 101 -1.50 -0.39 16.15
C ARG A 101 -1.00 -1.47 15.20
N SER A 102 -1.82 -1.95 14.26
CA SER A 102 -1.41 -2.92 13.24
C SER A 102 -0.39 -2.30 12.28
N LEU A 103 -0.58 -1.02 11.92
CA LEU A 103 0.37 -0.24 11.11
C LEU A 103 1.69 0.04 11.84
N TYR A 104 1.63 0.40 13.12
CA TYR A 104 2.81 0.59 13.98
C TYR A 104 3.54 -0.73 14.22
N LEU A 105 2.83 -1.85 14.47
CA LEU A 105 3.41 -3.18 14.61
C LEU A 105 3.99 -3.71 13.30
N ALA A 106 3.36 -3.41 12.15
CA ALA A 106 3.92 -3.71 10.84
C ALA A 106 5.20 -2.90 10.57
N ALA A 107 5.23 -1.63 11.00
CA ALA A 107 6.40 -0.77 10.89
C ALA A 107 7.56 -1.18 11.83
N ASP A 108 7.25 -1.71 13.02
CA ASP A 108 8.22 -2.04 14.06
C ASP A 108 8.63 -3.53 14.09
N ASN A 109 7.89 -4.45 13.43
CA ASN A 109 8.02 -5.89 13.69
C ASN A 109 7.94 -6.88 12.52
N ILE A 110 7.90 -6.49 11.23
CA ILE A 110 7.85 -7.50 10.16
C ILE A 110 9.23 -8.16 9.97
N ARG A 111 9.44 -9.20 10.77
CA ARG A 111 10.33 -10.33 10.52
C ARG A 111 9.95 -10.93 9.16
N ILE A 112 10.78 -10.65 8.17
CA ILE A 112 10.81 -11.31 6.87
C ILE A 112 10.80 -12.84 7.12
N LYS A 113 9.71 -13.51 6.74
CA LYS A 113 9.72 -14.95 6.45
C LYS A 113 9.41 -15.13 4.97
N ILE A 114 10.46 -15.08 4.16
CA ILE A 114 10.47 -15.62 2.80
C ILE A 114 10.23 -17.13 2.94
N ARG A 115 9.15 -17.64 2.35
CA ARG A 115 8.99 -19.08 2.17
C ARG A 115 9.58 -19.41 0.80
N VAL A 116 10.73 -20.09 0.84
CA VAL A 116 11.41 -20.71 -0.31
C VAL A 116 10.53 -21.81 -0.90
#